data_AF-N8VBK9-F1
#
_entry.id   AF-N8VBK9-F1
#
_cell.length_a   1.000
_cell.length_b   1.000
_cell.length_c   1.000
_cell.angle_alpha   90.00
_cell.angle_beta   90.00
_cell.angle_gamma   90.00
#
_symmetry.space_group_name_H-M   'P 1'
#
loop_
_entity.id
_entity.type
_entity.pdbx_description
1 polymer ?
#
loop_
_entity_poly.entity_id
_entity_poly.type
_entity_poly.pdbx_seq_one_letter_code
_entity_poly.pdbx_strand_id
1 'polypeptide(L)'
;MRIGLTGTYSSGKTLTSLIISEYLNLPRTEARTMREILPFAAPGKTLEEVTSPQLIQMIITRHMDRVIHEYKLKDRFISDGCSLQEWIYGSVRVKYGMNPNQSIHLKDNETVSKTTELAYFENIMSELGKVFKRHVQDSFDLFIHLPNELSLAKDGHRPVNELFRSASDELLKDTFDELDMKYHIIGGSLEERADAIAELLKIKPVKSIQESIEVANQKYKTLIM
;
A
#
# COMPACT_ATOMS: atom_id res chain seq x y z
N MET A 1 16.28 6.68 10.15
CA MET A 1 15.19 5.71 10.30
C MET A 1 14.13 5.93 9.24
N ARG A 2 14.05 5.00 8.29
CA ARG A 2 13.18 5.00 7.12
C ARG A 2 12.12 3.91 7.32
N ILE A 3 10.87 4.32 7.48
CA ILE A 3 9.80 3.45 7.98
C ILE A 3 8.69 3.37 6.94
N GLY A 4 8.25 2.15 6.62
CA GLY A 4 7.08 1.95 5.76
C GLY A 4 5.85 1.58 6.57
N LEU A 5 4.75 2.33 6.43
CA LEU A 5 3.44 1.93 6.93
C LEU A 5 2.70 1.13 5.88
N THR A 6 2.46 -0.15 6.13
CA THR A 6 1.80 -1.05 5.18
C THR A 6 0.50 -1.63 5.73
N GLY A 7 -0.18 -2.43 4.91
CA GLY A 7 -1.54 -2.91 5.15
C GLY A 7 -2.39 -2.70 3.90
N THR A 8 -3.49 -3.43 3.80
CA THR A 8 -4.29 -3.44 2.56
C THR A 8 -5.24 -2.24 2.47
N TYR A 9 -6.14 -2.26 1.49
CA TYR A 9 -7.15 -1.21 1.32
C TYR A 9 -8.00 -1.05 2.59
N SER A 10 -8.25 0.21 2.94
CA SER A 10 -9.02 0.60 4.13
C SER A 10 -8.38 0.21 5.48
N SER A 11 -7.11 -0.20 5.57
CA SER A 11 -6.47 -0.50 6.87
C SER A 11 -6.13 0.73 7.74
N GLY A 12 -6.37 1.95 7.24
CA GLY A 12 -6.12 3.20 7.97
C GLY A 12 -4.70 3.78 7.84
N LYS A 13 -3.90 3.31 6.86
CA LYS A 13 -2.51 3.77 6.64
C LYS A 13 -2.36 5.28 6.53
N THR A 14 -3.12 5.91 5.64
CA THR A 14 -2.98 7.35 5.37
C THR A 14 -3.20 8.18 6.61
N LEU A 15 -4.29 7.94 7.34
CA LEU A 15 -4.55 8.65 8.58
C LEU A 15 -3.48 8.34 9.65
N THR A 16 -3.09 7.07 9.81
CA THR A 16 -2.02 6.68 10.75
C THR A 16 -0.70 7.38 10.43
N SER A 17 -0.29 7.43 9.16
CA SER A 17 0.95 8.08 8.73
C SER A 17 0.94 9.59 8.95
N LEU A 18 -0.22 10.25 8.76
CA LEU A 18 -0.40 11.66 9.08
C LEU A 18 -0.27 11.91 10.59
N ILE A 19 -0.90 11.07 11.40
CA ILE A 19 -0.83 11.15 12.87
C ILE A 19 0.62 10.99 13.33
N ILE A 20 1.31 9.95 12.87
CA ILE A 20 2.71 9.69 13.26
C ILE A 20 3.64 10.83 12.83
N SER A 21 3.39 11.42 11.66
CA SER A 21 4.16 12.58 11.19
C SER A 21 4.07 13.75 12.18
N GLU A 22 2.86 14.07 12.65
CA GLU A 22 2.62 15.12 13.65
C GLU A 22 3.12 14.73 15.04
N TYR A 23 2.82 13.51 15.47
CA TYR A 23 3.05 13.02 16.83
C TYR A 23 4.53 12.83 17.14
N LEU A 24 5.30 12.32 16.18
CA LEU A 24 6.73 11.98 16.34
C LEU A 24 7.66 12.93 15.58
N ASN A 25 7.12 13.98 14.94
CA ASN A 25 7.83 14.91 14.08
C ASN A 25 8.69 14.19 13.03
N LEU A 26 8.07 13.23 12.33
CA LEU A 26 8.69 12.47 11.25
C LEU A 26 8.22 13.02 9.90
N PRO A 27 9.14 13.36 8.97
CA PRO A 27 8.76 13.71 7.60
C PRO A 27 7.93 12.57 6.99
N ARG A 28 6.81 12.91 6.36
CA ARG A 28 5.92 11.95 5.70
C ARG A 28 6.11 12.01 4.19
N THR A 29 6.06 10.86 3.54
CA THR A 29 5.97 10.72 2.08
C THR A 29 4.86 9.78 1.66
N GLU A 30 4.39 9.94 0.43
CA GLU A 30 3.44 9.06 -0.23
C GLU A 30 3.63 9.12 -1.75
N ALA A 31 3.06 8.16 -2.48
CA ALA A 31 2.95 8.21 -3.93
C ALA A 31 1.50 8.49 -4.34
N ARG A 32 1.31 9.15 -5.50
CA ARG A 32 -0.01 9.41 -6.10
C ARG A 32 -0.82 8.13 -6.20
N THR A 33 -2.06 8.15 -5.75
CA THR A 33 -3.02 7.04 -5.81
C THR A 33 -3.23 6.57 -7.25
N MET A 34 -3.65 5.30 -7.41
CA MET A 34 -4.04 4.79 -8.74
C MET A 34 -5.13 5.66 -9.38
N ARG A 35 -6.02 6.27 -8.57
CA ARG A 35 -7.05 7.19 -9.03
C ARG A 35 -6.46 8.47 -9.62
N GLU A 36 -5.44 9.04 -8.99
CA GLU A 36 -4.76 10.24 -9.50
C GLU A 36 -3.96 9.96 -10.78
N ILE A 37 -3.43 8.73 -10.92
CA ILE A 37 -2.65 8.32 -12.10
C ILE A 37 -3.56 7.96 -13.28
N LEU A 38 -4.72 7.34 -13.02
CA LEU A 38 -5.61 6.77 -14.04
C LEU A 38 -6.00 7.73 -15.17
N PRO A 39 -6.39 9.00 -14.94
CA PRO A 39 -6.78 9.92 -16.00
C PRO A 39 -5.69 10.17 -17.05
N PHE A 40 -4.42 10.04 -16.67
CA PHE A 40 -3.28 10.22 -17.57
C PHE A 40 -2.86 8.91 -18.21
N ALA A 41 -2.90 7.82 -17.45
CA ALA A 41 -2.46 6.50 -17.90
C ALA A 41 -3.47 5.82 -18.84
N ALA A 42 -4.76 5.94 -18.55
CA ALA A 42 -5.84 5.35 -19.34
C ALA A 42 -7.06 6.31 -19.36
N PRO A 43 -7.00 7.40 -20.13
CA PRO A 43 -8.06 8.40 -20.17
C PRO A 43 -9.42 7.79 -20.49
N GLY A 44 -10.44 8.16 -19.71
CA GLY A 44 -11.82 7.72 -19.89
C GLY A 44 -12.12 6.29 -19.39
N LYS A 45 -11.15 5.57 -18.84
CA LYS A 45 -11.35 4.24 -18.26
C LYS A 45 -11.51 4.27 -16.75
N THR A 46 -12.18 3.25 -16.23
CA THR A 46 -12.19 2.84 -14.82
C THR A 46 -11.05 1.85 -14.51
N LEU A 47 -10.80 1.56 -13.23
CA LEU A 47 -9.78 0.58 -12.82
C LEU A 47 -10.16 -0.88 -13.16
N GLU A 48 -11.42 -1.09 -13.47
CA GLU A 48 -12.03 -2.32 -13.95
C GLU A 48 -11.77 -2.55 -15.45
N GLU A 49 -11.55 -1.48 -16.22
CA GLU A 49 -11.42 -1.49 -17.69
C GLU A 49 -9.95 -1.39 -18.18
N VAL A 50 -9.00 -1.19 -17.27
CA VAL A 50 -7.57 -1.15 -17.59
C VAL A 50 -7.05 -2.52 -17.99
N THR A 51 -6.34 -2.55 -19.11
CA THR A 51 -5.66 -3.74 -19.61
C THR A 51 -4.37 -4.02 -18.85
N SER A 52 -3.79 -5.21 -19.02
CA SER A 52 -2.53 -5.57 -18.35
C SER A 52 -1.38 -4.59 -18.66
N PRO A 53 -1.14 -4.10 -19.90
CA PRO A 53 -0.10 -3.10 -20.15
C PRO A 53 -0.37 -1.75 -19.49
N GLN A 54 -1.64 -1.30 -19.47
CA GLN A 54 -2.01 -0.04 -18.84
C GLN A 54 -1.78 -0.11 -17.33
N LEU A 55 -2.14 -1.23 -16.71
CA LEU A 55 -1.88 -1.47 -15.29
C LEU A 55 -0.38 -1.48 -14.98
N ILE A 56 0.43 -2.16 -15.80
CA ILE A 56 1.90 -2.18 -15.65
C ILE A 56 2.46 -0.76 -15.64
N GLN A 57 2.05 0.07 -16.60
CA GLN A 57 2.51 1.46 -16.67
C GLN A 57 2.13 2.25 -15.40
N MET A 58 0.94 2.02 -14.84
CA MET A 58 0.47 2.70 -13.62
C MET A 58 1.30 2.26 -12.42
N ILE A 59 1.57 0.95 -12.30
CA ILE A 59 2.42 0.38 -11.24
C ILE A 59 3.83 0.99 -11.30
N ILE A 60 4.43 1.07 -12.49
CA ILE A 60 5.75 1.67 -12.69
C ILE A 60 5.71 3.17 -12.38
N THR A 61 4.70 3.89 -12.85
CA THR A 61 4.55 5.34 -12.59
C THR A 61 4.52 5.62 -11.08
N ARG A 62 3.70 4.86 -10.35
CA ARG A 62 3.56 5.01 -8.90
C ARG A 62 4.84 4.62 -8.16
N HIS A 63 5.55 3.58 -8.61
CA HIS A 63 6.86 3.22 -8.09
C HIS A 63 7.88 4.33 -8.27
N MET A 64 7.95 4.95 -9.45
CA MET A 64 8.87 6.05 -9.73
C MET A 64 8.62 7.27 -8.85
N ASP A 65 7.35 7.66 -8.66
CA ASP A 65 7.00 8.74 -7.71
C ASP A 65 7.53 8.44 -6.32
N ARG A 66 7.32 7.20 -5.87
CA ARG A 66 7.75 6.74 -4.56
C ARG A 66 9.27 6.83 -4.40
N VAL A 67 10.03 6.28 -5.36
CA VAL A 67 11.49 6.35 -5.40
C VAL A 67 11.96 7.81 -5.28
N ILE A 68 11.36 8.72 -6.06
CA ILE A 68 11.74 10.14 -6.06
C ILE A 68 11.47 10.78 -4.70
N HIS A 69 10.30 10.55 -4.10
CA HIS A 69 9.96 11.16 -2.82
C HIS A 69 10.76 10.59 -1.65
N GLU A 70 10.97 9.28 -1.60
CA GLU A 70 11.78 8.61 -0.59
C GLU A 70 13.25 9.09 -0.66
N TYR A 71 13.81 9.17 -1.87
CA TYR A 71 15.16 9.68 -2.10
C TYR A 71 15.34 11.14 -1.62
N LYS A 72 14.32 12.00 -1.82
CA LYS A 72 14.37 13.40 -1.37
C LYS A 72 14.42 13.55 0.15
N LEU A 73 13.78 12.65 0.90
CA LEU A 73 13.74 12.69 2.37
C LEU A 73 14.97 12.03 3.03
N LYS A 74 15.77 11.31 2.25
CA LYS A 74 17.03 10.66 2.67
C LYS A 74 16.81 9.70 3.84
N ASP A 75 17.31 10.05 5.02
CA ASP A 75 17.58 9.09 6.09
C ASP A 75 16.48 9.01 7.14
N ARG A 76 15.46 9.90 7.11
CA ARG A 76 14.44 9.94 8.16
C ARG A 76 13.06 10.30 7.62
N PHE A 77 12.21 9.28 7.47
CA PHE A 77 10.83 9.47 7.03
C PHE A 77 9.91 8.33 7.45
N ILE A 78 8.61 8.60 7.36
CA ILE A 78 7.54 7.60 7.34
C ILE A 78 6.82 7.63 5.99
N SER A 79 6.76 6.48 5.32
CA SER A 79 6.13 6.33 4.00
C SER A 79 4.73 5.75 4.16
N ASP A 80 3.73 6.40 3.57
CA ASP A 80 2.40 5.82 3.38
C ASP A 80 2.47 4.78 2.26
N GLY A 81 2.59 3.54 2.69
CA GLY A 81 2.86 2.39 1.84
C GLY A 81 4.31 2.25 1.39
N CYS A 82 4.54 1.26 0.54
CA CYS A 82 5.84 0.99 -0.07
C CYS A 82 5.67 0.33 -1.45
N SER A 83 6.76 0.27 -2.22
CA SER A 83 6.80 -0.30 -3.57
C SER A 83 6.15 -1.69 -3.64
N LEU A 84 6.31 -2.55 -2.64
CA LEU A 84 5.70 -3.88 -2.65
C LEU A 84 4.18 -3.84 -2.82
N GLN A 85 3.46 -2.88 -2.24
CA GLN A 85 2.00 -2.82 -2.38
C GLN A 85 1.57 -2.50 -3.81
N GLU A 86 2.36 -1.71 -4.54
CA GLU A 86 2.11 -1.44 -5.95
C GLU A 86 2.31 -2.70 -6.81
N TRP A 87 3.38 -3.45 -6.56
CA TRP A 87 3.67 -4.71 -7.24
C TRP A 87 2.65 -5.81 -6.91
N ILE A 88 2.29 -5.95 -5.63
CA ILE A 88 1.33 -6.95 -5.14
C ILE A 88 -0.05 -6.73 -5.77
N TYR A 89 -0.47 -5.47 -5.92
CA TYR A 89 -1.73 -5.18 -6.58
C TYR A 89 -1.81 -5.76 -8.01
N GLY A 90 -0.72 -5.68 -8.78
CA GLY A 90 -0.64 -6.34 -10.08
C GLY A 90 -0.54 -7.86 -9.96
N SER A 91 0.29 -8.36 -9.04
CA SER A 91 0.56 -9.80 -8.89
C SER A 91 -0.69 -10.57 -8.45
N VAL A 92 -1.53 -9.99 -7.60
CA VAL A 92 -2.77 -10.63 -7.13
C VAL A 92 -3.85 -10.64 -8.23
N ARG A 93 -3.82 -9.69 -9.18
CA ARG A 93 -4.68 -9.74 -10.39
C ARG A 93 -4.35 -10.91 -11.32
N VAL A 94 -3.19 -11.54 -11.18
CA VAL A 94 -2.90 -12.80 -11.87
C VAL A 94 -3.82 -13.93 -11.37
N LYS A 95 -4.10 -13.96 -10.06
CA LYS A 95 -4.95 -14.99 -9.42
C LYS A 95 -6.44 -14.74 -9.65
N TYR A 96 -6.85 -13.47 -9.59
CA TYR A 96 -8.26 -13.07 -9.61
C TYR A 96 -8.70 -12.40 -10.92
N GLY A 97 -7.82 -12.39 -11.92
CA GLY A 97 -8.06 -11.75 -13.20
C GLY A 97 -7.83 -10.24 -13.17
N MET A 98 -7.80 -9.65 -14.36
CA MET A 98 -7.59 -8.21 -14.52
C MET A 98 -8.69 -7.40 -13.88
N ASN A 99 -9.91 -7.91 -13.74
CA ASN A 99 -10.97 -7.27 -12.96
C ASN A 99 -11.40 -8.18 -11.79
N PRO A 100 -10.90 -7.95 -10.57
CA PRO A 100 -11.26 -8.77 -9.39
C PRO A 100 -12.74 -8.80 -9.05
N ASN A 101 -13.55 -7.84 -9.51
CA ASN A 101 -15.00 -7.88 -9.30
C ASN A 101 -15.67 -9.01 -10.11
N GLN A 102 -15.03 -9.49 -11.18
CA GLN A 102 -15.54 -10.64 -11.94
C GLN A 102 -15.29 -11.97 -11.22
N SER A 103 -14.40 -12.00 -10.22
CA SER A 103 -14.01 -13.21 -9.50
C SER A 103 -14.53 -13.25 -8.06
N ILE A 104 -15.54 -12.44 -7.72
CA ILE A 104 -16.14 -12.40 -6.37
C ILE A 104 -16.82 -13.71 -5.96
N HIS A 105 -17.15 -14.56 -6.93
CA HIS A 105 -17.82 -15.83 -6.74
C HIS A 105 -16.84 -16.98 -6.43
N LEU A 106 -15.54 -16.74 -6.59
CA LEU A 106 -14.51 -17.72 -6.25
C LEU A 106 -14.51 -17.98 -4.74
N LYS A 107 -14.10 -19.18 -4.36
CA LYS A 107 -13.84 -19.57 -2.97
C LYS A 107 -12.37 -19.40 -2.62
N ASP A 108 -12.05 -19.58 -1.34
CA ASP A 108 -10.66 -19.67 -0.87
C ASP A 108 -9.90 -20.73 -1.70
N ASN A 109 -8.69 -20.38 -2.12
CA ASN A 109 -7.80 -21.17 -2.99
C ASN A 109 -8.25 -21.36 -4.46
N GLU A 110 -9.38 -20.80 -4.88
CA GLU A 110 -9.75 -20.79 -6.31
C GLU A 110 -9.09 -19.61 -7.04
N THR A 111 -8.72 -19.84 -8.31
CA THR A 111 -8.15 -18.82 -9.20
C THR A 111 -8.90 -18.80 -10.52
N VAL A 112 -8.86 -17.67 -11.24
CA VAL A 112 -9.38 -17.62 -12.61
C VAL A 112 -8.57 -18.52 -13.55
N SER A 113 -9.18 -18.95 -14.66
CA SER A 113 -8.48 -19.71 -15.70
C SER A 113 -7.29 -18.93 -16.25
N LYS A 114 -6.14 -19.60 -16.35
CA LYS A 114 -4.89 -19.01 -16.85
C LYS A 114 -4.92 -18.82 -18.36
N THR A 115 -5.33 -17.64 -18.83
CA THR A 115 -5.24 -17.28 -20.25
C THR A 115 -3.80 -17.01 -20.67
N THR A 116 -3.51 -17.01 -21.98
CA THR A 116 -2.20 -16.63 -22.52
C THR A 116 -1.80 -15.22 -22.08
N GLU A 117 -2.75 -14.29 -22.04
CA GLU A 117 -2.50 -12.92 -21.54
C GLU A 117 -2.12 -12.92 -20.06
N LEU A 118 -2.85 -13.65 -19.21
CA LEU A 118 -2.54 -13.73 -17.77
C LEU A 118 -1.22 -14.45 -17.49
N ALA A 119 -0.85 -15.44 -18.30
CA ALA A 119 0.45 -16.10 -18.22
C ALA A 119 1.59 -15.15 -18.59
N TYR A 120 1.42 -14.35 -19.65
CA TYR A 120 2.38 -13.32 -20.01
C TYR A 120 2.48 -12.24 -18.92
N PHE A 121 1.35 -11.77 -18.42
CA PHE A 121 1.30 -10.77 -17.35
C PHE A 121 1.98 -11.27 -16.07
N GLU A 122 1.78 -12.52 -15.67
CA GLU A 122 2.48 -13.14 -14.54
C GLU A 122 4.00 -13.09 -14.71
N ASN A 123 4.52 -13.44 -15.90
CA ASN A 123 5.95 -13.39 -16.17
C ASN A 123 6.50 -11.96 -16.01
N ILE A 124 5.76 -10.96 -16.49
CA ILE A 124 6.15 -9.55 -16.32
C ILE A 124 6.13 -9.15 -14.84
N MET A 125 5.08 -9.51 -14.10
CA MET A 125 4.99 -9.20 -12.67
C MET A 125 6.11 -9.89 -11.87
N SER A 126 6.50 -11.11 -12.24
CA SER A 126 7.64 -11.81 -11.62
C SER A 126 8.96 -11.05 -11.80
N GLU A 127 9.24 -10.58 -13.02
CA GLU A 127 10.45 -9.79 -13.31
C GLU A 127 10.43 -8.41 -12.62
N LEU A 128 9.29 -7.71 -12.64
CA LEU A 128 9.13 -6.43 -11.93
C LEU A 128 9.30 -6.61 -10.42
N GLY A 129 8.83 -7.73 -9.86
CA GLY A 129 8.98 -8.05 -8.45
C GLY A 129 10.43 -7.94 -7.98
N LYS A 130 11.40 -8.38 -8.78
CA LYS A 130 12.84 -8.29 -8.46
C LYS A 130 13.29 -6.85 -8.23
N VAL A 131 12.83 -5.92 -9.06
CA VAL A 131 13.19 -4.49 -8.95
C VAL A 131 12.55 -3.86 -7.72
N PHE A 132 11.27 -4.16 -7.49
CA PHE A 132 10.50 -3.57 -6.39
C PHE A 132 10.98 -4.07 -5.03
N LYS A 133 11.29 -5.37 -4.93
CA LYS A 133 11.90 -6.00 -3.75
C LYS A 133 13.26 -5.38 -3.42
N ARG A 134 14.14 -5.22 -4.42
CA ARG A 134 15.45 -4.57 -4.23
C ARG A 134 15.30 -3.14 -3.70
N HIS A 135 14.46 -2.32 -4.33
CA HIS A 135 14.22 -0.95 -3.87
C HIS A 135 13.76 -0.91 -2.41
N VAL A 136 12.87 -1.83 -2.01
CA VAL A 136 12.37 -1.93 -0.65
C VAL A 136 13.47 -2.27 0.35
N GLN A 137 14.32 -3.27 0.05
CA GLN A 137 15.46 -3.61 0.89
C GLN A 137 16.44 -2.45 1.04
N ASP A 138 16.67 -1.71 -0.05
CA ASP A 138 17.60 -0.59 -0.04
C ASP A 138 17.05 0.66 0.69
N SER A 139 15.73 0.82 0.73
CA SER A 139 15.09 2.09 1.12
C SER A 139 14.48 2.10 2.52
N PHE A 140 14.27 0.94 3.16
CA PHE A 140 13.57 0.84 4.43
C PHE A 140 14.39 0.12 5.50
N ASP A 141 14.27 0.60 6.74
CA ASP A 141 14.92 -0.03 7.90
C ASP A 141 13.95 -0.98 8.63
N LEU A 142 12.64 -0.68 8.59
CA LEU A 142 11.58 -1.51 9.15
C LEU A 142 10.21 -1.14 8.58
N PHE A 143 9.27 -2.06 8.72
CA PHE A 143 7.86 -1.84 8.40
C PHE A 143 6.97 -1.90 9.64
N ILE A 144 5.91 -1.11 9.63
CA ILE A 144 4.78 -1.25 10.52
C ILE A 144 3.60 -1.66 9.65
N HIS A 145 3.06 -2.85 9.91
CA HIS A 145 1.97 -3.43 9.16
C HIS A 145 0.65 -3.27 9.92
N LEU A 146 -0.32 -2.59 9.32
CA LEU A 146 -1.65 -2.38 9.90
C LEU A 146 -2.60 -3.49 9.44
N PRO A 147 -3.15 -4.30 10.37
CA PRO A 147 -4.05 -5.40 10.03
C PRO A 147 -5.40 -4.91 9.48
N ASN A 148 -6.12 -5.83 8.83
CA ASN A 148 -7.43 -5.57 8.22
C ASN A 148 -8.56 -5.56 9.25
N GLU A 149 -8.60 -4.53 10.10
CA GLU A 149 -9.60 -4.38 11.17
C GLU A 149 -10.84 -3.59 10.73
N LEU A 150 -10.73 -2.84 9.63
CA LEU A 150 -11.79 -2.00 9.09
C LEU A 150 -12.48 -2.71 7.91
N SER A 151 -13.78 -2.52 7.78
CA SER A 151 -14.52 -2.97 6.61
C SER A 151 -14.01 -2.31 5.33
N LEU A 152 -14.05 -3.03 4.20
CA LEU A 152 -13.81 -2.45 2.90
C LEU A 152 -14.74 -1.26 2.64
N ALA A 153 -14.19 -0.19 2.08
CA ALA A 153 -14.99 0.98 1.73
C ALA A 153 -15.97 0.61 0.61
N LYS A 154 -17.27 0.88 0.80
CA LYS A 154 -18.31 0.68 -0.21
C LYS A 154 -18.38 1.83 -1.22
N ASP A 155 -17.23 2.42 -1.55
CA ASP A 155 -17.15 3.61 -2.41
C ASP A 155 -17.29 3.26 -3.91
N GLY A 156 -17.40 1.98 -4.26
CA GLY A 156 -17.68 1.51 -5.64
C GLY A 156 -16.56 1.78 -6.64
N HIS A 157 -15.42 2.31 -6.19
CA HIS A 157 -14.34 2.78 -7.06
C HIS A 157 -13.09 1.89 -7.02
N ARG A 158 -13.06 0.92 -6.10
CA ARG A 158 -11.91 0.04 -5.89
C ARG A 158 -12.35 -1.37 -6.32
N PRO A 159 -11.71 -1.96 -7.35
CA PRO A 159 -12.01 -3.32 -7.77
C PRO A 159 -11.31 -4.32 -6.84
N VAL A 160 -11.74 -4.34 -5.59
CA VAL A 160 -11.18 -5.19 -4.53
C VAL A 160 -12.31 -5.83 -3.75
N ASN A 161 -12.14 -7.12 -3.46
CA ASN A 161 -13.02 -7.91 -2.61
C ASN A 161 -12.20 -8.51 -1.45
N GLU A 162 -12.87 -9.21 -0.53
CA GLU A 162 -12.20 -9.78 0.65
C GLU A 162 -11.13 -10.83 0.32
N LEU A 163 -11.31 -11.62 -0.76
CA LEU A 163 -10.30 -12.58 -1.23
C LEU A 163 -9.06 -11.85 -1.76
N PHE A 164 -9.29 -10.85 -2.62
CA PHE A 164 -8.22 -10.00 -3.15
C PHE A 164 -7.46 -9.31 -2.02
N ARG A 165 -8.20 -8.80 -1.02
CA ARG A 165 -7.63 -8.15 0.16
C ARG A 165 -6.75 -9.11 0.95
N SER A 166 -7.28 -10.28 1.29
CA SER A 166 -6.56 -11.28 2.09
C SER A 166 -5.32 -11.81 1.36
N ALA A 167 -5.43 -12.14 0.08
CA ALA A 167 -4.29 -12.58 -0.73
C ALA A 167 -3.23 -11.50 -0.90
N SER A 168 -3.62 -10.21 -0.96
CA SER A 168 -2.66 -9.10 -0.99
C SER A 168 -1.93 -8.95 0.34
N ASP A 169 -2.63 -9.17 1.45
CA ASP A 169 -2.05 -9.11 2.79
C ASP A 169 -1.04 -10.24 3.03
N GLU A 170 -1.42 -11.46 2.67
CA GLU A 170 -0.58 -12.65 2.74
C GLU A 170 0.67 -12.49 1.89
N LEU A 171 0.52 -12.17 0.60
CA LEU A 171 1.66 -11.98 -0.30
C LEU A 171 2.61 -10.88 0.19
N LEU A 172 2.10 -9.84 0.85
CA LEU A 172 2.95 -8.78 1.42
C LEU A 172 3.81 -9.31 2.56
N LYS A 173 3.22 -10.06 3.50
CA LYS A 173 3.94 -10.64 4.64
C LYS A 173 4.94 -11.70 4.19
N ASP A 174 4.52 -12.59 3.29
CA ASP A 174 5.40 -13.59 2.68
C ASP A 174 6.61 -12.92 2.00
N THR A 175 6.39 -11.78 1.34
CA THR A 175 7.48 -11.03 0.71
C THR A 175 8.39 -10.35 1.74
N PHE A 176 7.86 -9.87 2.87
CA PHE A 176 8.72 -9.39 3.94
C PHE A 176 9.59 -10.50 4.52
N ASP A 177 9.00 -11.67 4.76
CA ASP A 177 9.71 -12.86 5.25
C ASP A 177 10.78 -13.33 4.25
N GLU A 178 10.46 -13.37 2.94
CA GLU A 178 11.40 -13.70 1.86
C GLU A 178 12.62 -12.76 1.84
N LEU A 179 12.39 -11.47 2.09
CA LEU A 179 13.44 -10.45 2.03
C LEU A 179 14.19 -10.24 3.35
N ASP A 180 13.84 -10.99 4.40
CA ASP A 180 14.30 -10.80 5.78
C ASP A 180 14.09 -9.35 6.27
N MET A 181 12.97 -8.73 5.83
CA MET A 181 12.62 -7.38 6.23
C MET A 181 11.94 -7.40 7.60
N LYS A 182 12.45 -6.59 8.53
CA LYS A 182 11.82 -6.42 9.83
C LYS A 182 10.45 -5.74 9.69
N TYR A 183 9.40 -6.37 10.19
CA TYR A 183 8.08 -5.75 10.30
C TYR A 183 7.40 -6.03 11.64
N HIS A 184 6.53 -5.12 12.07
CA HIS A 184 5.72 -5.25 13.26
C HIS A 184 4.24 -5.06 12.92
N ILE A 185 3.40 -5.99 13.36
CA ILE A 185 1.94 -5.86 13.20
C ILE A 185 1.42 -4.99 14.35
N ILE A 186 0.78 -3.87 14.02
CA ILE A 186 0.20 -2.93 15.00
C ILE A 186 -1.24 -2.63 14.60
N GLY A 187 -2.18 -3.09 15.42
CA GLY A 187 -3.62 -2.86 15.28
C GLY A 187 -4.17 -1.91 16.34
N GLY A 188 -5.50 -1.85 16.47
CA GLY A 188 -6.20 -1.07 17.47
C GLY A 188 -6.65 0.32 16.99
N SER A 189 -7.02 1.18 17.94
CA SER A 189 -7.42 2.57 17.69
C SER A 189 -6.29 3.43 17.13
N LEU A 190 -6.60 4.65 16.69
CA LEU A 190 -5.58 5.57 16.20
C LEU A 190 -4.57 5.94 17.29
N GLU A 191 -5.05 6.07 18.53
CA GLU A 191 -4.26 6.33 19.73
C GLU A 191 -3.36 5.14 20.06
N GLU A 192 -3.93 3.94 20.14
CA GLU A 192 -3.20 2.70 20.45
C GLU A 192 -2.10 2.45 19.42
N ARG A 193 -2.41 2.62 18.13
CA ARG A 193 -1.42 2.51 17.04
C ARG A 193 -0.30 3.53 17.21
N ALA A 194 -0.64 4.79 17.49
CA ALA A 194 0.35 5.85 17.60
C ALA A 194 1.31 5.64 18.78
N ASP A 195 0.77 5.26 19.94
CA ASP A 195 1.56 5.00 21.15
C ASP A 195 2.44 3.75 20.98
N ALA A 196 1.90 2.66 20.44
CA ALA A 196 2.67 1.44 20.16
C ALA A 196 3.81 1.71 19.16
N ILE A 197 3.57 2.54 18.14
CA ILE A 197 4.62 2.96 17.20
C ILE A 197 5.66 3.82 17.90
N ALA A 198 5.26 4.80 18.72
CA ALA A 198 6.19 5.64 19.48
C ALA A 198 7.11 4.81 20.39
N GLU A 199 6.53 3.83 21.09
CA GLU A 199 7.25 2.89 21.96
C GLU A 199 8.22 2.01 21.17
N LEU A 200 7.75 1.39 20.08
CA LEU A 200 8.56 0.54 19.20
C LEU A 200 9.79 1.30 18.66
N LEU A 201 9.58 2.53 18.20
CA LEU A 201 10.64 3.36 17.63
C LEU A 201 11.52 4.02 18.70
N LYS A 202 11.10 3.98 19.98
CA LYS A 202 11.73 4.68 21.11
C LYS A 202 11.84 6.18 20.85
N ILE A 203 10.83 6.77 20.22
CA ILE A 203 10.77 8.21 19.94
C ILE A 203 9.77 8.85 20.88
N LYS A 204 10.22 9.85 21.64
CA LYS A 204 9.34 10.63 22.50
C LYS A 204 8.41 11.50 21.64
N PRO A 205 7.09 11.48 21.87
CA PRO A 205 6.17 12.36 21.17
C PRO A 205 6.47 13.84 21.39
N VAL A 206 6.22 14.65 20.35
CA VAL A 206 6.41 16.11 20.38
C VAL A 206 5.11 16.87 20.66
N LYS A 207 3.96 16.19 20.53
CA LYS A 207 2.60 16.73 20.73
C LYS A 207 1.76 15.71 21.49
N SER A 208 0.59 16.14 21.97
CA SER A 208 -0.41 15.18 22.47
C SER A 208 -0.99 14.36 21.31
N ILE A 209 -1.45 13.15 21.60
CA ILE A 209 -2.07 12.29 20.60
C ILE A 209 -3.38 12.89 20.08
N GLN A 210 -4.19 13.51 20.95
CA GLN A 210 -5.44 14.17 20.56
C GLN A 210 -5.21 15.32 19.57
N GLU A 211 -4.23 16.18 19.85
CA GLU A 211 -3.84 17.28 18.94
C GLU A 211 -3.36 16.73 17.59
N SER A 212 -2.55 15.67 17.62
CA SER A 212 -2.02 15.03 16.40
C SER A 212 -3.12 14.43 15.54
N ILE A 213 -4.13 13.80 16.16
CA ILE A 213 -5.31 13.26 15.49
C ILE A 213 -6.16 14.37 14.87
N GLU A 214 -6.35 15.49 15.57
CA GLU A 214 -7.12 16.62 15.05
C GLU A 214 -6.48 17.21 13.79
N VAL A 215 -5.17 17.50 13.85
CA VAL A 215 -4.41 18.03 12.70
C VAL A 215 -4.40 17.03 11.54
N ALA A 216 -4.19 15.75 11.82
CA ALA A 216 -4.20 14.71 10.79
C ALA A 216 -5.57 14.59 10.10
N ASN A 217 -6.67 14.69 10.84
CA ASN A 217 -8.02 14.66 10.27
C ASN A 217 -8.31 15.87 9.38
N GLN A 218 -7.86 17.07 9.76
CA GLN A 218 -7.99 18.26 8.93
C GLN A 218 -7.26 18.08 7.58
N LYS A 219 -6.03 17.57 7.62
CA LYS A 219 -5.26 17.24 6.40
C LYS A 219 -5.93 16.13 5.60
N TYR A 220 -6.39 15.07 6.24
CA TYR A 220 -7.03 13.95 5.57
C TYR A 220 -8.28 14.37 4.78
N LYS A 221 -9.09 15.28 5.33
CA LYS A 221 -10.25 15.86 4.62
C LYS A 221 -9.86 16.55 3.31
N THR A 222 -8.72 17.24 3.26
CA THR A 222 -8.23 17.87 2.03
C THR A 222 -7.68 16.90 0.98
N LEU A 223 -7.33 15.67 1.38
CA LEU A 223 -6.84 14.63 0.46
C LEU A 223 -7.97 13.80 -0.18
N ILE A 224 -9.15 13.78 0.44
CA ILE A 224 -10.31 13.00 -0.04
C ILE A 224 -11.34 13.86 -0.78
N MET A 225 -11.21 15.19 -0.73
CA MET A 225 -12.00 16.15 -1.51
C MET A 225 -11.39 16.36 -2.89
#